data_AF-A0A950BY08-F1
#
_entry.id   AF-A0A950BY08-F1
#
_cell.length_a   1.000
_cell.length_b   1.000
_cell.length_c   1.000
_cell.angle_alpha   90.00
_cell.angle_beta   90.00
_cell.angle_gamma   90.00
#
_symmetry.space_group_name_H-M   'P 1'
#
loop_
_entity.id
_entity.type
_entity.pdbx_description
1 polymer ?
#
loop_
_entity_poly.entity_id
_entity_poly.type
_entity_poly.pdbx_seq_one_letter_code
_entity_poly.pdbx_strand_id
1 'polypeptide(L)'
;MTLNAQTPVGQIVTERLGRAAVLDRLGIDYCCRGKMTLGQACAERGIELGEVLRALSAVEIDAASADQVEYSALPAGALADHIVET
;
A
#
# COMPACT_ATOMS: atom_id res chain seq x y z
N MET A 1 0.15 3.49 14.60
CA MET A 1 1.41 2.72 14.68
C MET A 1 2.48 3.48 13.89
N THR A 2 3.71 3.56 14.39
CA THR A 2 4.81 4.21 13.65
C THR A 2 5.41 3.20 12.66
N LEU A 3 5.23 3.45 11.36
CA LEU A 3 5.86 2.65 10.30
C LEU A 3 7.37 2.93 10.28
N ASN A 4 8.18 1.87 10.17
CA ASN A 4 9.64 1.99 10.12
C ASN A 4 10.28 0.88 9.28
N ALA A 5 11.60 0.98 9.08
CA ALA A 5 12.38 0.04 8.27
C ALA A 5 12.22 -1.43 8.71
N GLN A 6 11.95 -1.67 9.98
CA GLN A 6 11.86 -3.01 10.58
C GLN A 6 10.43 -3.57 10.54
N THR A 7 9.44 -2.76 10.17
CA THR A 7 8.06 -3.23 10.08
C THR A 7 7.93 -4.23 8.93
N PRO A 8 7.36 -5.43 9.15
CA PRO A 8 7.15 -6.39 8.08
C PRO A 8 6.11 -5.88 7.09
N VAL A 9 6.38 -5.97 5.79
CA VAL A 9 5.47 -5.48 4.75
C VAL A 9 4.09 -6.14 4.80
N GLY A 10 4.04 -7.40 5.23
CA GLY A 10 2.77 -8.10 5.47
C GLY A 10 1.97 -7.42 6.57
N GLN A 11 2.59 -7.07 7.70
CA GLN A 11 1.89 -6.41 8.80
C GLN A 11 1.37 -5.02 8.40
N ILE A 12 2.13 -4.28 7.58
CA ILE A 12 1.71 -2.98 7.04
C ILE A 12 0.37 -3.09 6.29
N VAL A 13 0.22 -4.15 5.50
CA VAL A 13 -1.00 -4.44 4.73
C VAL A 13 -2.11 -4.99 5.62
N THR A 14 -1.79 -5.88 6.57
CA THR A 14 -2.77 -6.43 7.53
C THR A 14 -3.40 -5.33 8.38
N GLU A 15 -2.63 -4.31 8.76
CA GLU A 15 -3.17 -3.16 9.46
C GLU A 15 -4.08 -2.31 8.57
N ARG A 16 -3.67 -2.06 7.32
CA ARG A 16 -4.45 -1.25 6.37
C ARG A 16 -4.29 -1.76 4.95
N LEU A 17 -5.36 -2.36 4.42
CA LEU A 17 -5.43 -2.84 3.04
C LEU A 17 -5.11 -1.75 2.01
N GLY A 18 -5.46 -0.49 2.26
CA GLY A 18 -5.11 0.62 1.35
C GLY A 18 -3.60 0.84 1.15
N ARG A 19 -2.76 0.39 2.10
CA ARG A 19 -1.29 0.45 1.97
C ARG A 19 -0.76 -0.60 0.98
N ALA A 20 -1.53 -1.65 0.69
CA ALA A 20 -1.17 -2.65 -0.32
C ALA A 20 -1.04 -2.02 -1.71
N ALA A 21 -1.97 -1.12 -2.08
CA ALA A 21 -1.92 -0.42 -3.36
C ALA A 21 -0.67 0.47 -3.51
N VAL A 22 -0.18 1.02 -2.40
CA VAL A 22 1.08 1.79 -2.40
C VAL A 22 2.27 0.87 -2.62
N LEU A 23 2.34 -0.24 -1.88
CA LEU A 23 3.42 -1.23 -2.02
C LEU A 23 3.44 -1.83 -3.43
N ASP A 24 2.27 -2.14 -3.99
CA ASP A 24 2.09 -2.64 -5.35
C ASP A 24 2.60 -1.63 -6.40
N ARG A 25 2.23 -0.35 -6.27
CA ARG A 25 2.74 0.74 -7.13
C ARG A 25 4.25 0.91 -7.05
N LEU A 26 4.84 0.64 -5.88
CA LEU A 26 6.28 0.67 -5.66
C LEU A 26 6.96 -0.65 -6.10
N GLY A 27 6.20 -1.64 -6.57
CA GLY A 27 6.73 -2.95 -6.97
C GLY A 27 7.23 -3.79 -5.80
N ILE A 28 6.76 -3.54 -4.57
CA ILE A 28 7.14 -4.29 -3.38
C ILE A 28 6.22 -5.51 -3.24
N ASP A 29 6.79 -6.70 -3.40
CA ASP A 29 6.10 -7.99 -3.26
C ASP A 29 5.73 -8.29 -1.79
N TYR A 30 4.58 -7.81 -1.35
CA TYR A 30 4.06 -8.09 -0.01
C TYR A 30 3.34 -9.44 0.10
N CYS A 31 2.90 -10.04 -1.02
CA CYS A 31 2.12 -11.29 -1.01
C CYS A 31 2.98 -12.54 -0.77
N CYS A 32 4.14 -12.63 -1.43
CA CYS A 32 5.08 -13.74 -1.28
C CYS A 32 6.06 -13.53 -0.12
N ARG A 33 6.32 -12.27 0.24
CA ARG A 33 7.36 -11.89 1.20
C ARG A 33 6.84 -11.03 2.35
N GLY A 34 5.65 -11.35 2.87
CA GLY A 34 5.05 -10.61 3.99
C GLY A 34 5.91 -10.54 5.27
N LYS A 35 6.87 -11.47 5.45
CA LYS A 35 7.83 -11.48 6.57
C LYS A 35 9.03 -10.56 6.35
N MET A 36 9.25 -10.09 5.13
CA MET A 36 10.34 -9.17 4.77
C MET A 36 10.05 -7.80 5.37
N THR A 37 11.08 -7.16 5.89
CA THR A 37 10.92 -5.81 6.45
C THR A 37 10.85 -4.77 5.34
N LEU A 38 10.19 -3.65 5.60
CA LEU A 38 10.07 -2.55 4.65
C LEU A 38 11.43 -2.09 4.14
N GLY A 39 12.44 -2.00 5.03
CA GLY A 39 13.80 -1.62 4.68
C GLY A 39 14.47 -2.61 3.74
N GLN A 40 14.30 -3.91 3.96
CA GLN A 40 14.82 -4.92 3.04
C GLN A 40 14.13 -4.85 1.67
N ALA A 41 12.80 -4.72 1.65
CA ALA A 41 12.04 -4.62 0.41
C ALA A 41 12.43 -3.38 -0.40
N CYS A 42 12.63 -2.24 0.26
CA CYS A 42 13.14 -1.02 -0.34
C CYS A 42 14.56 -1.22 -0.90
N ALA A 43 15.47 -1.83 -0.12
CA ALA A 43 16.84 -2.06 -0.53
C ALA A 43 16.94 -3.00 -1.75
N GLU A 44 16.13 -4.06 -1.81
CA GLU A 44 16.12 -5.01 -2.94
C GLU A 44 15.62 -4.35 -4.23
N ARG A 45 14.70 -3.40 -4.12
CA ARG A 45 14.17 -2.63 -5.25
C ARG A 45 14.97 -1.37 -5.57
N GLY A 46 15.94 -0.99 -4.72
CA GLY A 46 16.69 0.26 -4.83
C GLY A 46 15.84 1.51 -4.57
N ILE A 47 14.75 1.38 -3.81
CA ILE A 47 13.82 2.46 -3.49
C ILE A 47 14.24 3.11 -2.18
N GLU A 48 14.08 4.43 -2.09
CA GLU A 48 14.36 5.14 -0.85
C GLU A 48 13.26 4.87 0.19
N LEU A 49 13.66 4.36 1.36
CA LEU A 49 12.73 4.07 2.45
C LEU A 49 11.91 5.30 2.89
N GLY A 50 12.49 6.50 2.82
CA GLY A 50 11.80 7.74 3.19
C GLY A 50 10.61 8.05 2.28
N GLU A 51 10.77 7.84 0.98
CA GLU A 51 9.69 7.98 0.00
C GLU A 51 8.57 6.98 0.25
N VAL A 52 8.91 5.71 0.54
CA VAL A 52 7.92 4.67 0.85
C VAL A 52 7.15 4.98 2.12
N LEU A 53 7.84 5.39 3.19
CA LEU A 53 7.19 5.79 4.44
C LEU A 53 6.23 6.96 4.23
N ARG A 54 6.66 7.98 3.47
CA ARG A 54 5.82 9.14 3.15
C ARG A 54 4.58 8.74 2.35
N ALA A 55 4.72 7.85 1.36
CA ALA A 55 3.60 7.35 0.58
C ALA A 55 2.61 6.52 1.44
N LEU A 56 3.13 5.69 2.35
CA LEU A 56 2.30 4.92 3.30
C LEU A 56 1.59 5.81 4.33
N SER A 57 2.24 6.90 4.78
CA SER A 57 1.64 7.91 5.65
C SER A 57 0.59 8.74 4.94
N ALA A 58 0.73 9.01 3.65
CA ALA A 58 -0.28 9.73 2.86
C ALA A 58 -1.63 8.98 2.85
N VAL A 59 -1.62 7.65 2.80
CA VAL A 59 -2.84 6.83 2.91
C VAL A 59 -3.51 6.95 4.29
N GLU A 60 -2.74 7.27 5.35
CA GLU A 60 -3.28 7.56 6.69
C GLU A 60 -4.03 8.89 6.74
N ILE A 61 -3.47 9.91 6.08
CA ILE A 61 -4.06 11.25 6.00
C ILE A 61 -5.33 11.25 5.14
N ASP A 62 -5.32 10.52 4.01
CA ASP A 62 -6.45 10.45 3.07
C ASP A 62 -7.71 9.86 3.71
N ALA A 63 -7.55 8.88 4.61
CA ALA A 63 -8.67 8.32 5.37
C ALA A 63 -9.11 9.19 6.57
N ALA A 64 -8.23 10.04 7.11
CA ALA A 64 -8.56 10.95 8.20
C ALA A 64 -9.16 12.28 7.70
N SER A 65 -8.91 12.64 6.44
CA SER A 65 -9.43 13.83 5.77
C SER A 65 -10.70 13.54 4.97
N ALA A 66 -11.33 12.38 5.18
CA ALA A 66 -12.58 11.99 4.55
C ALA A 66 -13.83 12.63 5.21
N ASP A 67 -13.70 13.82 5.78
CA ASP A 67 -14.79 14.79 5.79
C ASP A 67 -14.63 15.60 4.49
N GLN A 68 -15.45 15.25 3.49
CA GLN A 68 -15.52 15.87 2.16
C GLN A 68 -14.51 15.40 1.09
N VAL A 69 -14.56 14.11 0.71
CA VAL A 69 -14.83 13.68 -0.67
C VAL A 69 -15.24 12.21 -0.59
N GLU A 70 -16.49 11.93 -0.95
CA GLU A 70 -16.96 10.57 -1.18
C GLU A 70 -16.10 9.87 -2.24
N TYR A 71 -15.16 9.01 -1.80
CA TYR A 71 -14.62 7.93 -2.63
C TYR A 71 -15.60 6.74 -2.73
N SER A 72 -16.89 6.94 -2.41
CA SER A 72 -17.99 6.27 -3.12
C SER A 72 -18.06 6.67 -4.61
N ALA A 73 -17.32 7.70 -5.04
CA ALA A 73 -17.22 8.16 -6.42
C ALA A 73 -16.01 7.63 -7.21
N LEU A 74 -15.27 6.65 -6.69
CA LEU A 74 -14.61 5.68 -7.56
C LEU A 74 -15.35 4.36 -7.37
N PRO A 75 -16.14 3.92 -8.37
CA PRO A 75 -16.94 2.74 -8.20
C PRO A 75 -16.02 1.55 -7.90
N ALA A 76 -16.43 0.74 -6.93
CA ALA A 76 -15.97 -0.64 -6.75
C ALA A 76 -16.32 -1.56 -7.95
N GLY A 77 -16.48 -0.98 -9.14
CA GLY A 77 -16.74 -1.62 -10.44
C GLY A 77 -15.59 -1.44 -11.44
N ALA A 78 -14.51 -0.69 -11.13
CA ALA A 78 -13.35 -0.59 -12.02
C ALA A 78 -12.28 -1.66 -11.78
N LEU A 79 -12.67 -2.83 -11.25
CA LEU A 79 -11.76 -3.95 -10.94
C LEU A 79 -12.28 -5.34 -11.34
N ALA A 80 -13.39 -5.46 -12.09
CA ALA A 80 -13.94 -6.77 -12.47
C ALA A 80 -14.58 -6.90 -13.88
N ASP A 81 -14.46 -5.92 -14.78
CA ASP A 81 -15.08 -5.99 -16.13
C ASP A 81 -14.11 -6.43 -17.25
N HIS A 82 -12.93 -6.97 -16.93
CA HIS A 82 -11.94 -7.38 -17.93
C HIS A 82 -11.34 -8.78 -17.70
N ILE A 83 -12.10 -9.70 -17.09
CA ILE A 83 -11.64 -11.09 -16.92
C ILE A 83 -12.58 -12.11 -17.58
N VAL A 84 -13.74 -11.72 -18.12
CA VAL A 84 -14.64 -12.66 -18.82
C VAL A 84 -15.23 -12.09 -20.11
N GLU A 85 -14.36 -11.66 -21.03
CA GLU A 85 -14.66 -11.77 -22.46
C GLU A 85 -13.74 -12.83 -23.09
N THR A 86 -14.13 -14.09 -22.91
CA THR A 86 -14.22 -15.08 -23.99
C THR A 86 -15.12 -16.24 -23.59
#